data_AF-A0A3D1AHL9-F1
#
_entry.id   AF-A0A3D1AHL9-F1
#
_cell.length_a   1.000
_cell.length_b   1.000
_cell.length_c   1.000
_cell.angle_alpha   90.00
_cell.angle_beta   90.00
_cell.angle_gamma   90.00
#
_symmetry.space_group_name_H-M   'P 1'
#
loop_
_entity.id
_entity.type
_entity.pdbx_description
1 polymer ?
#
loop_
_entity_poly.entity_id
_entity_poly.type
_entity_poly.pdbx_seq_one_letter_code
_entity_poly.pdbx_strand_id
1 'polypeptide(L)' 'MKKTILLFALLIICADIYSVYFKQIGIQDGLSQISVLSIHQDELGRMWFATLEGISMFDGQQVHAF' A
#
# COMPACT_ATOMS: atom_id res chain seq x y z
N MET A 1 -10.80 -41.80 -13.32
CA MET A 1 -11.74 -40.80 -13.87
C MET A 1 -12.50 -40.02 -12.79
N LYS A 2 -13.26 -40.65 -11.89
CA LYS A 2 -13.97 -39.91 -10.81
C LYS A 2 -13.04 -39.20 -9.82
N LYS A 3 -11.97 -39.87 -9.37
CA LYS A 3 -10.97 -39.30 -8.45
C LYS A 3 -10.19 -38.11 -9.04
N THR A 4 -9.90 -38.16 -10.34
CA THR A 4 -9.23 -37.07 -11.05
C THR A 4 -10.13 -35.84 -11.19
N ILE A 5 -11.44 -36.03 -11.37
CA ILE A 5 -12.43 -34.94 -11.36
C ILE A 5 -12.53 -34.29 -9.97
N LEU A 6 -12.57 -35.10 -8.91
CA LEU A 6 -12.55 -34.62 -7.52
C LEU A 6 -11.30 -33.82 -7.18
N LEU A 7 -10.13 -34.27 -7.67
CA LEU A 7 -8.87 -33.56 -7.45
C LEU A 7 -8.87 -32.18 -8.14
N PHE A 8 -9.37 -32.11 -9.37
CA PHE A 8 -9.48 -30.86 -10.12
C PHE A 8 -10.49 -29.89 -9.49
N ALA A 9 -11.62 -30.40 -8.99
CA ALA A 9 -12.60 -29.59 -8.27
C ALA A 9 -12.02 -29.01 -6.98
N LEU A 10 -11.22 -29.78 -6.24
CA LEU A 10 -10.57 -29.31 -5.02
C LEU A 10 -9.53 -28.21 -5.31
N LEU A 11 -8.76 -28.34 -6.40
CA LEU A 11 -7.79 -27.34 -6.84
C LEU A 11 -8.42 -26.00 -7.24
N ILE A 12 -9.64 -26.03 -7.80
CA ILE A 12 -10.36 -24.81 -8.16
C ILE A 12 -10.88 -24.08 -6.92
N ILE A 13 -11.25 -24.81 -5.86
CA ILE A 13 -11.76 -24.22 -4.60
C ILE A 13 -10.66 -23.54 -3.80
N CYS A 14 -9.41 -24.02 -3.86
CA CYS A 14 -8.27 -23.40 -3.18
C CYS A 14 -7.55 -22.33 -4.03
N ALA A 15 -8.12 -21.92 -5.16
CA ALA A 15 -7.62 -20.77 -5.90
C ALA A 15 -8.07 -19.48 -5.21
N ASP A 16 -7.19 -18.90 -4.39
CA ASP A 16 -7.44 -17.60 -3.77
C ASP A 16 -7.35 -16.47 -4.81
N ILE A 17 -8.38 -15.62 -4.87
CA ILE A 17 -8.32 -14.34 -5.57
C ILE A 17 -7.87 -13.29 -4.55
N TYR A 18 -6.58 -12.96 -4.56
CA TYR A 18 -6.03 -11.89 -3.72
C TYR A 18 -6.44 -10.53 -4.30
N SER A 19 -7.32 -9.82 -3.60
CA SER A 19 -7.55 -8.40 -3.89
C SER A 19 -6.40 -7.57 -3.30
N VAL A 20 -5.81 -6.70 -4.11
CA VAL A 20 -4.79 -5.77 -3.62
C VAL A 20 -5.50 -4.60 -2.95
N TYR A 21 -5.30 -4.46 -1.65
CA TYR A 21 -5.78 -3.31 -0.88
C TYR A 21 -4.64 -2.31 -0.70
N PHE A 22 -4.92 -1.04 -1.00
CA PHE A 22 -4.01 0.07 -0.75
C PHE A 22 -4.59 0.95 0.35
N LYS A 23 -3.81 1.18 1.41
CA LYS A 23 -4.11 2.26 2.36
C LYS A 23 -3.86 3.58 1.64
N GLN A 24 -4.88 4.45 1.63
CA GLN A 24 -4.75 5.80 1.11
C GLN A 24 -4.22 6.72 2.21
N ILE A 25 -3.26 7.57 1.86
CA ILE A 25 -2.73 8.65 2.69
C ILE A 25 -2.92 9.94 1.89
N GLY A 26 -3.76 10.84 2.38
CA GLY A 26 -4.08 12.11 1.73
C GLY A 26 -3.92 13.30 2.66
N ILE A 27 -4.44 14.45 2.24
CA ILE A 27 -4.41 15.70 3.03
C ILE A 27 -5.04 15.49 4.41
N GLN A 28 -6.10 14.67 4.48
CA GLN A 28 -6.84 14.38 5.71
C GLN A 28 -5.98 13.65 6.76
N ASP A 29 -4.95 12.93 6.30
CA ASP A 29 -4.03 12.16 7.13
C ASP A 29 -2.77 12.97 7.53
N GLY A 30 -2.60 14.17 6.98
CA GLY A 30 -1.47 15.08 7.24
C GLY A 30 -0.51 15.29 6.06
N LEU A 31 -0.84 14.81 4.85
CA LEU A 31 -0.04 15.10 3.66
C LEU A 31 -0.13 16.59 3.30
N SER A 32 1.01 17.24 3.06
CA SER A 32 1.09 18.67 2.72
C SER A 32 0.33 19.02 1.43
N GLN A 33 0.42 18.17 0.40
CA GLN A 33 -0.24 18.37 -0.89
C GLN A 33 -0.35 17.03 -1.65
N ILE A 34 -1.41 16.83 -2.44
CA ILE A 34 -1.78 15.52 -3.05
C ILE A 34 -0.84 14.99 -4.15
N SER A 35 -0.06 15.86 -4.78
CA SER A 35 0.88 15.56 -5.86
C SER A 35 2.25 15.24 -5.30
N VAL A 36 2.49 13.95 -5.02
CA VAL A 36 3.80 13.43 -4.62
C VAL A 36 4.70 13.30 -5.86
N LEU A 37 5.83 13.99 -5.84
CA LEU A 37 6.82 14.04 -6.92
C LEU A 37 7.97 13.05 -6.70
N SER A 38 8.30 12.75 -5.45
CA SER A 38 9.37 11.81 -5.09
C SER A 38 9.09 11.14 -3.75
N ILE A 39 9.58 9.91 -3.59
CA ILE A 39 9.44 9.10 -2.39
C ILE A 39 10.83 8.59 -1.97
N HIS A 40 11.15 8.71 -0.68
CA HIS A 40 12.39 8.20 -0.10
C HIS A 40 12.12 7.53 1.25
N GLN A 41 12.88 6.50 1.61
CA GLN A 41 12.85 5.92 2.95
C GLN A 41 14.19 6.18 3.63
N ASP A 42 14.16 6.70 4.85
CA ASP A 42 15.38 6.92 5.62
C ASP A 42 15.82 5.68 6.40
N GLU A 43 16.99 5.78 7.06
CA GLU A 43 17.60 4.69 7.83
C GLU A 43 16.77 4.24 9.05
N LEU A 44 15.83 5.09 9.51
CA LEU A 44 14.91 4.77 10.60
C LEU A 44 13.61 4.14 10.09
N GLY A 45 13.49 3.94 8.77
CA GLY A 45 12.32 3.34 8.13
C GLY A 45 11.18 4.32 7.85
N ARG A 46 11.37 5.62 8.09
CA ARG A 46 10.34 6.64 7.85
C ARG A 46 10.25 6.95 6.37
N MET A 47 9.04 7.11 5.87
CA MET A 47 8.78 7.42 4.46
C MET A 47 8.66 8.92 4.28
N TRP A 48 9.41 9.46 3.33
CA TRP A 48 9.42 10.87 2.97
C TRP A 48 8.80 11.06 1.60
N PHE A 49 7.92 12.04 1.49
CA PHE A 49 7.19 12.41 0.29
C PHE A 49 7.49 13.86 -0.06
N ALA A 50 8.23 14.09 -1.15
CA ALA A 50 8.37 15.43 -1.70
C ALA A 50 7.10 15.73 -2.51
N THR A 51 6.32 16.70 -2.09
CA THR A 51 5.09 17.14 -2.77
C THR A 51 5.35 18.40 -3.59
N LEU A 52 4.37 18.85 -4.36
CA LEU A 52 4.52 20.09 -5.14
C LEU A 52 4.77 21.33 -4.25
N GLU A 53 4.27 21.33 -3.02
CA GLU A 53 4.23 22.52 -2.15
C GLU A 53 4.97 22.35 -0.82
N GLY A 54 5.67 21.24 -0.59
CA GLY A 54 6.37 20.98 0.66
C GLY A 54 6.77 19.52 0.82
N ILE A 55 7.19 19.14 2.02
CA ILE A 55 7.63 17.78 2.31
C ILE A 55 6.73 17.17 3.39
N SER A 56 6.38 15.89 3.25
CA SER A 56 5.66 15.13 4.28
C SER A 56 6.43 13.89 4.67
N MET A 57 6.39 13.52 5.94
CA MET A 57 7.01 12.30 6.47
C MET A 57 5.96 11.42 7.14
N PHE A 58 5.93 10.13 6.81
CA PHE A 58 5.12 9.10 7.48
C PHE A 58 6.01 8.21 8.35
N ASP A 59 5.69 8.16 9.65
CA ASP A 59 6.45 7.41 10.66
C ASP A 59 5.99 5.95 10.83
N GLY A 60 5.03 5.50 10.02
CA GLY A 60 4.38 4.19 10.17
C GLY A 60 2.99 4.27 10.81
N GLN A 61 2.65 5.40 11.45
CA GLN A 61 1.35 5.65 12.06
C GLN A 61 0.74 6.98 11.62
N GLN A 62 1.51 8.06 11.64
CA GLN A 62 1.06 9.43 11.39
C GLN A 62 1.89 10.12 10.31
N VAL A 63 1.28 11.11 9.64
CA VAL A 63 1.96 11.97 8.66
C VAL A 63 2.22 13.34 9.28
N HIS A 64 3.43 13.84 9.06
CA HIS A 64 3.87 15.15 9.52
C HIS A 64 4.29 15.98 8.30
N ALA A 65 3.66 17.15 8.13
CA ALA A 65 3.98 18.09 7.06
C ALA A 65 5.03 19.12 7.49
N PHE A 66 5.90 19.50 6.55
CA PHE A 66 6.99 20.45 6.70
C PHE A 66 7.01 21.47 5.56
#